data_AF-A0A2N6ESR6-F1
#
_entry.id   AF-A0A2N6ESR6-F1
#
_cell.length_a   1.000
_cell.length_b   1.000
_cell.length_c   1.000
_cell.angle_alpha   90.00
_cell.angle_beta   90.00
_cell.angle_gamma   90.00
#
_symmetry.space_group_name_H-M   'P 1'
#
loop_
_entity.id
_entity.type
_entity.pdbx_description
1 polymer ?
#
loop_
_entity_poly.entity_id
_entity_poly.type
_entity_poly.pdbx_seq_one_letter_code
_entity_poly.pdbx_strand_id
1 'polypeptide(L)'
;DGWEAGVSSSDQNELLYCWGCHSNNQGELRNPGAITRPYTVDGVAVVIPDIGNSNVCVNCHGAQGNMDSYELGETDTPLTGNPATDMSGYLPGFVGNTANVTEAHYLTAAATIYQSLTRVGYEYPVVVLDGDGLPVDPYADKSYFHHDEIGLDGVDPETGAGPCAGCHMESDEGHTFNVVEKDDLGVITRIMSTTCVECHEDFVTEDTTEYTAAAAAAELQEEAEGYHEALELLEAELADDGLVFTGSYPYFSGASWVDEGTFGAGHNFNYLHHEPGAYAHNRYYAKRLIFDSIDWLDNKSLDGEITIDETVNPHAAAWFRADETSNIATRP
;
A
#
# COMPACT_ATOMS: atom_id res chain seq x y z
N ASP A 1 -18.82 2.63 11.25
CA ASP A 1 -18.32 2.34 12.60
C ASP A 1 -16.84 2.66 12.65
N GLY A 2 -16.42 3.38 13.68
CA GLY A 2 -15.10 4.02 13.74
C GLY A 2 -13.97 3.01 13.88
N TRP A 3 -12.99 3.10 13.00
CA TRP A 3 -11.67 2.50 13.19
C TRP A 3 -11.01 3.22 14.37
N GLU A 4 -11.30 2.78 15.59
CA GLU A 4 -10.51 3.18 16.75
C GLU A 4 -9.18 2.46 16.64
N ALA A 5 -8.13 3.23 16.32
CA ALA A 5 -6.76 2.76 16.39
C ALA A 5 -6.50 2.28 17.83
N GLY A 6 -6.65 0.98 18.07
CA GLY A 6 -6.40 0.30 19.33
C GLY A 6 -4.92 0.22 19.67
N VAL A 7 -4.18 1.31 19.45
CA VAL A 7 -2.75 1.37 19.73
C VAL A 7 -2.61 1.74 21.20
N SER A 8 -2.33 0.74 22.04
CA SER A 8 -1.51 1.02 23.22
C SER A 8 -0.20 1.58 22.71
N SER A 9 -0.06 2.91 22.73
CA SER A 9 1.17 3.59 22.32
C SER A 9 2.34 2.94 23.04
N SER A 10 3.36 2.53 22.28
CA SER A 10 4.67 2.18 22.83
C SER A 10 5.10 3.26 23.83
N ASP A 11 5.57 2.87 25.01
CA ASP A 11 6.16 3.81 25.99
C ASP A 11 7.43 4.52 25.46
N GLN A 12 7.90 4.17 24.26
CA GLN A 12 8.89 4.91 23.50
C GLN A 12 8.22 6.06 22.73
N ASN A 13 7.93 7.16 23.42
CA ASN A 13 7.66 8.43 22.75
C ASN A 13 8.97 8.94 22.13
N GLU A 14 9.29 8.49 20.92
CA GLU A 14 10.39 9.04 20.13
C GLU A 14 9.98 10.43 19.63
N LEU A 15 10.38 11.48 20.36
CA LEU A 15 10.16 12.84 19.90
C LEU A 15 11.07 13.12 18.71
N LEU A 16 10.48 13.17 17.51
CA LEU A 16 11.18 13.69 16.34
C LEU A 16 11.40 15.19 16.53
N TYR A 17 12.67 15.60 16.66
CA TYR A 17 13.04 17.01 16.74
C TYR A 17 13.05 17.65 15.35
N CYS A 18 12.96 18.99 15.28
CA CYS A 18 13.05 19.73 14.02
C CYS A 18 14.26 19.34 13.15
N TRP A 19 15.38 18.97 13.77
CA TRP A 19 16.60 18.58 13.05
C TRP A 19 16.53 17.18 12.41
N GLY A 20 15.49 16.40 12.69
CA GLY A 20 15.18 15.18 11.96
C GLY A 20 14.74 15.47 10.51
N CYS A 21 13.87 16.47 10.34
CA CYS A 21 13.38 16.87 9.01
C CYS A 21 14.18 18.01 8.38
N HIS A 22 14.71 18.94 9.18
CA HIS A 22 15.34 20.16 8.68
C HIS A 22 16.87 20.16 8.85
N SER A 23 17.56 20.71 7.85
CA SER A 23 19.01 20.92 7.86
C SER A 23 19.40 22.19 8.64
N ASN A 24 18.46 23.13 8.80
CA ASN A 24 18.65 24.40 9.47
C ASN A 24 17.38 24.88 10.20
N ASN A 25 17.44 26.06 10.83
CA ASN A 25 16.30 26.67 11.54
C ASN A 25 15.46 27.63 10.68
N GLN A 26 15.74 27.69 9.37
CA GLN A 26 15.01 28.49 8.37
C GLN A 26 13.96 27.65 7.63
N GLY A 27 13.85 26.36 7.95
CA GLY A 27 12.85 25.45 7.36
C GLY A 27 13.37 24.64 6.18
N GLU A 28 14.66 24.74 5.81
CA GLU A 28 15.23 23.93 4.74
C GLU A 28 15.16 22.44 5.11
N LEU A 29 14.48 21.64 4.30
CA LEU A 29 14.37 20.20 4.48
C LEU A 29 15.73 19.54 4.25
N ARG A 30 15.98 18.43 4.95
CA ARG A 30 17.12 17.58 4.67
C ARG A 30 16.88 16.86 3.35
N ASN A 31 17.88 16.86 2.50
CA ASN A 31 17.93 15.96 1.36
C ASN A 31 19.19 15.08 1.48
N PRO A 32 19.07 13.83 1.98
CA PRO A 32 20.19 12.89 2.01
C PRO A 32 20.57 12.33 0.62
N GLY A 33 19.83 12.67 -0.43
CA GLY A 33 19.94 12.08 -1.76
C GLY A 33 19.28 10.70 -1.84
N ALA A 34 19.64 9.93 -2.86
CA ALA A 34 19.15 8.57 -3.05
C ALA A 34 19.35 7.69 -1.80
N ILE A 35 18.33 6.93 -1.43
CA ILE A 35 18.29 6.13 -0.20
C ILE A 35 18.42 4.64 -0.53
N THR A 36 19.48 4.00 -0.04
CA THR A 36 19.62 2.53 -0.06
C THR A 36 18.80 1.92 1.07
N ARG A 37 17.98 0.91 0.77
CA ARG A 37 17.21 0.17 1.75
C ARG A 37 18.02 -1.00 2.33
N PRO A 38 17.67 -1.49 3.54
CA PRO A 38 18.40 -2.60 4.17
C PRO A 38 18.06 -3.99 3.59
N TYR A 39 17.24 -4.06 2.55
CA TYR A 39 16.79 -5.30 1.89
C TYR A 39 17.13 -5.31 0.40
N THR A 40 16.95 -6.47 -0.22
CA THR A 40 17.21 -6.70 -1.64
C THR A 40 15.95 -7.12 -2.38
N VAL A 41 15.96 -6.91 -3.69
CA VAL A 41 15.05 -7.55 -4.64
C VAL A 41 15.90 -8.39 -5.59
N ASP A 42 15.61 -9.69 -5.69
CA ASP A 42 16.35 -10.66 -6.51
C ASP A 42 17.88 -10.63 -6.24
N GLY A 43 18.26 -10.39 -4.98
CA GLY A 43 19.64 -10.26 -4.54
C GLY A 43 20.33 -8.93 -4.89
N VAL A 44 19.61 -7.97 -5.47
CA VAL A 44 20.08 -6.61 -5.78
C VAL A 44 19.62 -5.65 -4.70
N ALA A 45 20.53 -4.82 -4.19
CA ALA A 45 20.20 -3.79 -3.20
C ALA A 45 19.17 -2.81 -3.75
N VAL A 46 18.10 -2.57 -3.01
CA VAL A 46 17.07 -1.61 -3.37
C VAL A 46 17.60 -0.19 -3.11
N VAL A 47 17.53 0.66 -4.14
CA VAL A 47 17.91 2.08 -4.05
C VAL A 47 16.75 2.91 -4.57
N ILE A 48 16.08 3.64 -3.68
CA ILE A 48 15.11 4.66 -4.08
C ILE A 48 15.91 5.87 -4.59
N PRO A 49 15.62 6.39 -5.79
CA PRO A 49 16.39 7.47 -6.40
C PRO A 49 16.34 8.76 -5.56
N ASP A 50 17.19 9.73 -5.91
CA ASP A 50 17.10 11.06 -5.31
C ASP A 50 15.82 11.74 -5.79
N ILE A 51 14.84 11.84 -4.89
CA ILE A 51 13.52 12.39 -5.17
C ILE A 51 13.35 13.75 -4.47
N GLY A 52 14.42 14.55 -4.42
CA GLY A 52 14.40 15.89 -3.84
C GLY A 52 14.17 15.88 -2.33
N ASN A 53 13.40 16.85 -1.83
CA ASN A 53 13.16 16.98 -0.38
C ASN A 53 12.41 15.79 0.22
N SER A 54 11.70 14.99 -0.59
CA SER A 54 11.00 13.77 -0.15
C SER A 54 11.93 12.68 0.34
N ASN A 55 13.23 12.75 0.03
CA ASN A 55 14.24 11.80 0.54
C ASN A 55 14.29 11.77 2.08
N VAL A 56 13.89 12.84 2.78
CA VAL A 56 13.80 12.82 4.24
C VAL A 56 12.75 11.84 4.75
N CYS A 57 11.62 11.73 4.04
CA CYS A 57 10.50 10.86 4.36
C CYS A 57 10.85 9.39 4.10
N VAL A 58 11.58 9.11 3.01
CA VAL A 58 11.95 7.76 2.58
C VAL A 58 12.73 6.99 3.65
N ASN A 59 13.53 7.67 4.49
CA ASN A 59 14.28 7.01 5.56
C ASN A 59 13.37 6.13 6.43
N CYS A 60 12.22 6.68 6.83
CA CYS A 60 11.25 5.99 7.68
C CYS A 60 10.20 5.24 6.85
N HIS A 61 9.66 5.86 5.80
CA HIS A 61 8.51 5.34 5.03
C HIS A 61 8.90 4.41 3.86
N GLY A 62 10.18 4.07 3.70
CA GLY A 62 10.69 3.19 2.64
C GLY A 62 10.72 1.69 2.96
N ALA A 63 10.02 1.26 4.02
CA ALA A 63 10.02 -0.10 4.58
C ALA A 63 11.39 -0.58 5.10
N GLN A 64 11.41 -1.54 6.02
CA GLN A 64 12.66 -2.17 6.50
C GLN A 64 12.91 -3.56 5.89
N GLY A 65 11.93 -4.09 5.16
CA GLY A 65 12.03 -5.33 4.40
C GLY A 65 10.88 -5.43 3.41
N ASN A 66 10.86 -6.56 2.72
CA ASN A 66 9.92 -6.96 1.68
C ASN A 66 9.78 -8.49 1.68
N MET A 67 9.08 -9.08 0.71
CA MET A 67 8.93 -10.53 0.66
C MET A 67 10.25 -11.30 0.47
N ASP A 68 11.20 -10.74 -0.27
CA ASP A 68 12.54 -11.32 -0.45
C ASP A 68 13.36 -11.34 0.85
N SER A 69 12.91 -10.61 1.88
CA SER A 69 13.55 -10.59 3.20
C SER A 69 13.21 -11.81 4.04
N TYR A 70 12.23 -12.63 3.64
CA TYR A 70 11.83 -13.80 4.39
C TYR A 70 12.72 -15.00 4.14
N GLU A 71 13.17 -15.58 5.25
CA GLU A 71 13.85 -16.87 5.29
C GLU A 71 13.04 -17.85 6.13
N LEU A 72 12.79 -19.04 5.59
CA LEU A 72 12.01 -20.10 6.23
C LEU A 72 12.87 -20.91 7.20
N GLY A 73 12.47 -20.91 8.48
CA GLY A 73 13.04 -21.77 9.54
C GLY A 73 14.43 -21.35 10.03
N GLU A 74 15.18 -22.30 10.61
CA GLU A 74 16.58 -22.12 11.03
C GLU A 74 17.59 -22.35 9.88
N THR A 75 17.10 -22.61 8.68
CA THR A 75 17.92 -23.04 7.53
C THR A 75 18.18 -21.93 6.52
N ASP A 76 17.91 -20.67 6.86
CA ASP A 76 18.10 -19.48 6.01
C ASP A 76 17.62 -19.72 4.56
N THR A 77 16.50 -20.45 4.40
CA THR A 77 16.01 -20.86 3.09
C THR A 77 15.02 -19.81 2.59
N PRO A 78 15.32 -19.06 1.52
CA PRO A 78 14.41 -18.02 1.04
C PRO A 78 13.07 -18.59 0.62
N LEU A 79 12.04 -17.74 0.61
CA LEU A 79 10.80 -18.03 -0.09
C LEU A 79 11.08 -18.35 -1.57
N THR A 80 10.24 -19.20 -2.15
CA THR A 80 10.47 -19.75 -3.49
C THR A 80 9.83 -18.91 -4.60
N GLY A 81 8.92 -18.00 -4.25
CA GLY A 81 8.04 -17.30 -5.18
C GLY A 81 6.95 -18.20 -5.78
N ASN A 82 6.81 -19.44 -5.29
CA ASN A 82 5.78 -20.37 -5.73
C ASN A 82 4.69 -20.47 -4.66
N PRO A 83 3.47 -19.96 -4.93
CA PRO A 83 2.42 -19.89 -3.91
C PRO A 83 1.99 -21.26 -3.40
N ALA A 84 2.21 -22.34 -4.17
CA ALA A 84 1.89 -23.71 -3.76
C ALA A 84 2.97 -24.37 -2.87
N THR A 85 4.06 -23.67 -2.53
CA THR A 85 5.12 -24.21 -1.68
C THR A 85 4.57 -24.49 -0.28
N ASP A 86 4.69 -25.73 0.18
CA ASP A 86 4.15 -26.19 1.48
C ASP A 86 4.76 -25.41 2.65
N MET A 87 3.91 -24.75 3.41
CA MET A 87 4.24 -24.01 4.63
C MET A 87 3.51 -24.56 5.86
N SER A 88 2.93 -25.77 5.78
CA SER A 88 2.17 -26.40 6.88
C SER A 88 2.95 -26.62 8.18
N GLY A 89 4.29 -26.55 8.11
CA GLY A 89 5.19 -26.60 9.27
C GLY A 89 5.35 -25.27 10.01
N TYR A 90 4.85 -24.15 9.47
CA TYR A 90 5.03 -22.81 10.01
C TYR A 90 3.70 -22.29 10.56
N LEU A 91 3.71 -21.85 11.82
CA LEU A 91 2.55 -21.29 12.50
C LEU A 91 2.74 -19.77 12.72
N PRO A 92 1.67 -18.97 12.63
CA PRO A 92 1.68 -17.59 13.10
C PRO A 92 2.13 -17.52 14.57
N GLY A 93 3.01 -16.56 14.89
CA GLY A 93 3.43 -16.30 16.26
C GLY A 93 4.34 -17.33 16.93
N PHE A 94 4.84 -18.34 16.21
CA PHE A 94 5.87 -19.30 16.69
C PHE A 94 7.25 -19.00 16.10
N VAL A 95 8.30 -19.58 16.71
CA VAL A 95 9.73 -19.31 16.48
C VAL A 95 10.12 -19.41 14.99
N GLY A 96 10.71 -18.34 14.44
CA GLY A 96 11.16 -18.21 13.04
C GLY A 96 10.74 -16.86 12.41
N ASN A 97 11.23 -16.50 11.22
CA ASN A 97 10.88 -15.24 10.54
C ASN A 97 9.41 -15.17 10.08
N THR A 98 8.63 -16.25 10.23
CA THR A 98 7.18 -16.29 9.93
C THR A 98 6.32 -15.67 11.03
N ALA A 99 6.90 -15.26 12.16
CA ALA A 99 6.18 -14.61 13.26
C ALA A 99 5.81 -13.15 12.97
N ASN A 100 6.54 -12.47 12.08
CA ASN A 100 6.32 -11.06 11.81
C ASN A 100 5.21 -10.84 10.76
N VAL A 101 5.03 -11.76 9.80
CA VAL A 101 4.10 -11.71 8.63
C VAL A 101 4.20 -10.43 7.78
N THR A 102 4.83 -9.37 8.26
CA THR A 102 5.39 -8.27 7.47
C THR A 102 6.79 -7.91 7.97
N GLU A 103 7.74 -7.72 7.05
CA GLU A 103 9.01 -7.03 7.31
C GLU A 103 8.91 -5.54 6.94
N ALA A 104 7.79 -5.13 6.35
CA ALA A 104 7.46 -3.75 6.06
C ALA A 104 7.01 -3.05 7.35
N HIS A 105 7.97 -2.47 8.08
CA HIS A 105 7.68 -1.66 9.26
C HIS A 105 6.76 -0.48 8.90
N TYR A 106 5.56 -0.44 9.49
CA TYR A 106 4.48 0.57 9.46
C TYR A 106 4.64 1.82 8.57
N LEU A 107 3.55 2.22 7.91
CA LEU A 107 3.42 3.45 7.10
C LEU A 107 4.44 3.49 5.96
N THR A 108 4.42 2.47 5.10
CA THR A 108 5.45 2.27 4.07
C THR A 108 5.16 2.95 2.73
N ALA A 109 4.59 4.16 2.77
CA ALA A 109 4.17 4.94 1.60
C ALA A 109 5.21 5.03 0.49
N ALA A 110 6.48 5.30 0.83
CA ALA A 110 7.53 5.38 -0.18
C ALA A 110 7.82 4.00 -0.80
N ALA A 111 7.72 2.91 -0.03
CA ALA A 111 7.85 1.58 -0.60
C ALA A 111 6.69 1.24 -1.54
N THR A 112 5.47 1.68 -1.22
CA THR A 112 4.26 1.53 -2.06
C THR A 112 4.36 2.33 -3.37
N ILE A 113 4.81 3.59 -3.30
CA ILE A 113 4.99 4.44 -4.49
C ILE A 113 6.07 3.84 -5.40
N TYR A 114 7.21 3.45 -4.82
CA TYR A 114 8.34 2.86 -5.56
C TYR A 114 8.29 1.32 -5.59
N GLN A 115 7.10 0.74 -5.68
CA GLN A 115 6.91 -0.71 -5.63
C GLN A 115 7.74 -1.46 -6.69
N SER A 116 7.91 -0.86 -7.87
CA SER A 116 8.73 -1.43 -8.95
C SER A 116 10.21 -1.62 -8.58
N LEU A 117 10.67 -0.94 -7.52
CA LEU A 117 12.01 -1.09 -6.95
C LEU A 117 11.99 -1.91 -5.65
N THR A 118 10.97 -1.75 -4.82
CA THR A 118 10.94 -2.31 -3.46
C THR A 118 10.31 -3.70 -3.38
N ARG A 119 9.37 -4.02 -4.28
CA ARG A 119 8.50 -5.20 -4.24
C ARG A 119 7.99 -5.46 -2.83
N VAL A 120 7.46 -4.42 -2.20
CA VAL A 120 7.12 -4.41 -0.77
C VAL A 120 6.06 -5.45 -0.41
N GLY A 121 5.12 -5.75 -1.32
CA GLY A 121 4.11 -6.80 -1.13
C GLY A 121 4.53 -8.15 -1.72
N TYR A 122 3.72 -9.18 -1.46
CA TYR A 122 3.80 -10.46 -2.15
C TYR A 122 3.11 -10.40 -3.50
N GLU A 123 3.93 -10.46 -4.54
CA GLU A 123 3.51 -10.45 -5.92
C GLU A 123 3.31 -11.89 -6.41
N TYR A 124 2.06 -12.25 -6.64
CA TYR A 124 1.69 -13.58 -7.14
C TYR A 124 2.19 -13.77 -8.58
N PRO A 125 2.58 -15.00 -8.97
CA PRO A 125 3.08 -15.29 -10.32
C PRO A 125 1.95 -15.36 -11.36
N VAL A 126 1.13 -14.32 -11.44
CA VAL A 126 0.04 -14.17 -12.41
C VAL A 126 0.63 -13.94 -13.81
N VAL A 127 0.09 -14.63 -14.81
CA VAL A 127 0.47 -14.42 -16.21
C VAL A 127 -0.45 -13.38 -16.84
N VAL A 128 0.09 -12.19 -17.10
CA VAL A 128 -0.60 -11.13 -17.86
C VAL A 128 0.09 -10.96 -19.21
N LEU A 129 -0.70 -10.86 -20.28
CA LEU A 129 -0.20 -10.66 -21.65
C LEU A 129 -0.58 -9.27 -22.17
N ASP A 130 0.31 -8.65 -22.94
CA ASP A 130 -0.02 -7.43 -23.70
C ASP A 130 -0.90 -7.73 -24.93
N GLY A 131 -1.24 -6.68 -25.70
CA GLY A 131 -2.04 -6.81 -26.92
C GLY A 131 -1.39 -7.65 -28.03
N ASP A 132 -0.08 -7.90 -27.94
CA ASP A 132 0.69 -8.75 -28.85
C ASP A 132 0.88 -10.17 -28.31
N GLY A 133 0.33 -10.48 -27.13
CA GLY A 133 0.42 -11.78 -26.48
C GLY A 133 1.75 -12.04 -25.75
N LEU A 134 2.53 -10.99 -25.46
CA LEU A 134 3.79 -11.10 -24.73
C LEU A 134 3.56 -10.92 -23.22
N PRO A 135 4.25 -11.69 -22.37
CA PRO A 135 4.19 -11.50 -20.92
C PRO A 135 4.64 -10.09 -20.52
N VAL A 136 3.84 -9.45 -19.66
CA VAL A 136 4.20 -8.21 -18.97
C VAL A 136 4.20 -8.45 -17.48
N ASP A 137 4.94 -7.61 -16.75
CA ASP A 137 4.92 -7.62 -15.29
C ASP A 137 3.48 -7.32 -14.80
N PRO A 138 2.84 -8.24 -14.06
CA PRO A 138 1.45 -8.11 -13.63
C PRO A 138 1.25 -7.03 -12.56
N TYR A 139 2.32 -6.52 -11.95
CA TYR A 139 2.31 -5.46 -10.93
C TYR A 139 2.96 -4.15 -11.40
N ALA A 140 3.50 -4.12 -12.62
CA ALA A 140 4.06 -2.89 -13.18
C ALA A 140 3.08 -1.72 -13.10
N ASP A 141 3.65 -0.54 -12.83
CA ASP A 141 2.90 0.71 -12.80
C ASP A 141 2.19 0.93 -14.14
N LYS A 142 0.97 1.46 -14.08
CA LYS A 142 0.25 1.86 -15.29
C LYS A 142 1.03 2.99 -15.95
N SER A 143 0.96 3.10 -17.28
CA SER A 143 1.74 4.10 -18.03
C SER A 143 1.41 5.57 -17.71
N TYR A 144 0.31 5.81 -16.99
CA TYR A 144 -0.15 7.11 -16.52
C TYR A 144 0.01 7.29 -15.00
N PHE A 145 0.67 6.36 -14.32
CA PHE A 145 1.08 6.53 -12.94
C PHE A 145 2.25 7.51 -12.90
N HIS A 146 2.07 8.60 -12.14
CA HIS A 146 3.07 9.67 -11.99
C HIS A 146 3.24 10.10 -10.53
N HIS A 147 2.69 9.35 -9.56
CA HIS A 147 2.79 9.73 -8.15
C HIS A 147 4.21 9.57 -7.60
N ASP A 148 5.09 8.87 -8.29
CA ASP A 148 6.51 8.77 -8.04
C ASP A 148 7.32 9.96 -8.61
N GLU A 149 6.67 10.83 -9.38
CA GLU A 149 7.28 11.97 -10.08
C GLU A 149 6.77 13.34 -9.60
N ILE A 150 5.71 13.38 -8.79
CA ILE A 150 5.14 14.64 -8.26
C ILE A 150 6.23 15.53 -7.68
N GLY A 151 6.27 16.81 -8.07
CA GLY A 151 7.21 17.77 -7.49
C GLY A 151 8.68 17.57 -7.90
N LEU A 152 9.00 16.67 -8.84
CA LEU A 152 10.35 16.48 -9.37
C LEU A 152 10.63 17.36 -10.60
N ASP A 153 11.92 17.60 -10.84
CA ASP A 153 12.39 18.38 -11.99
C ASP A 153 11.94 17.75 -13.32
N GLY A 154 11.27 18.53 -14.17
CA GLY A 154 10.77 18.09 -15.47
C GLY A 154 9.34 17.51 -15.48
N VAL A 155 8.65 17.48 -14.34
CA VAL A 155 7.23 17.13 -14.22
C VAL A 155 6.47 18.27 -13.55
N ASP A 156 5.37 18.73 -14.15
CA ASP A 156 4.57 19.86 -13.65
C ASP A 156 3.64 19.37 -12.51
N PRO A 157 3.61 20.00 -11.32
CA PRO A 157 4.38 21.18 -10.89
C PRO A 157 5.84 20.85 -10.48
N GLU A 158 6.81 21.54 -11.09
CA GLU A 158 8.22 21.41 -10.75
C GLU A 158 8.56 22.26 -9.52
N THR A 159 8.66 21.62 -8.34
CA THR A 159 8.97 22.30 -7.07
C THR A 159 10.31 21.89 -6.47
N GLY A 160 10.89 20.78 -6.92
CA GLY A 160 12.04 20.12 -6.29
C GLY A 160 11.71 19.49 -4.92
N ALA A 161 10.43 19.50 -4.52
CA ALA A 161 9.99 18.92 -3.26
C ALA A 161 9.95 17.38 -3.33
N GLY A 162 9.69 16.83 -4.52
CA GLY A 162 9.42 15.42 -4.73
C GLY A 162 8.05 14.98 -4.19
N PRO A 163 7.70 13.69 -4.36
CA PRO A 163 6.30 13.27 -4.32
C PRO A 163 5.67 13.31 -2.94
N CYS A 164 6.42 12.94 -1.90
CA CYS A 164 5.92 12.94 -0.52
C CYS A 164 5.69 14.38 -0.04
N ALA A 165 6.70 15.25 -0.18
CA ALA A 165 6.59 16.63 0.26
C ALA A 165 5.63 17.43 -0.62
N GLY A 166 5.64 17.21 -1.93
CA GLY A 166 4.71 17.85 -2.88
C GLY A 166 3.25 17.48 -2.63
N CYS A 167 2.94 16.35 -1.99
CA CYS A 167 1.56 16.07 -1.57
C CYS A 167 1.29 16.58 -0.15
N HIS A 168 2.15 16.25 0.82
CA HIS A 168 1.87 16.44 2.25
C HIS A 168 2.24 17.83 2.81
N MET A 169 3.05 18.62 2.10
CA MET A 169 3.63 19.88 2.63
C MET A 169 3.17 21.14 1.90
N GLU A 170 2.29 21.03 0.91
CA GLU A 170 1.85 22.17 0.06
C GLU A 170 0.72 23.01 0.68
N SER A 171 0.23 22.66 1.87
CA SER A 171 -0.79 23.45 2.57
C SER A 171 -0.19 24.49 3.53
N ASP A 172 -0.98 25.51 3.88
CA ASP A 172 -0.62 26.51 4.90
C ASP A 172 -0.31 25.89 6.29
N GLU A 173 -0.70 24.62 6.50
CA GLU A 173 -0.51 23.84 7.73
C GLU A 173 0.43 22.64 7.50
N GLY A 174 1.52 22.82 6.76
CA GLY A 174 2.44 21.73 6.33
C GLY A 174 3.03 20.84 7.44
N HIS A 175 3.00 21.23 8.71
CA HIS A 175 3.44 20.35 9.82
C HIS A 175 2.37 19.37 10.31
N THR A 176 1.16 19.40 9.74
CA THR A 176 0.12 18.41 10.01
C THR A 176 0.29 17.16 9.16
N PHE A 177 0.96 17.28 8.00
CA PHE A 177 1.11 16.23 6.99
C PHE A 177 -0.22 15.64 6.49
N ASN A 178 -1.35 16.26 6.84
CA ASN A 178 -2.65 15.81 6.40
C ASN A 178 -2.90 16.31 4.99
N VAL A 179 -3.29 15.39 4.11
CA VAL A 179 -3.65 15.70 2.72
C VAL A 179 -5.16 15.87 2.54
N VAL A 180 -5.95 15.54 3.58
CA VAL A 180 -7.41 15.62 3.59
C VAL A 180 -7.96 16.13 4.92
N GLU A 181 -9.08 16.83 4.88
CA GLU A 181 -9.94 17.08 6.04
C GLU A 181 -11.04 16.03 6.08
N LYS A 182 -11.28 15.47 7.26
CA LYS A 182 -12.36 14.51 7.52
C LYS A 182 -13.37 15.07 8.50
N ASP A 183 -14.65 14.72 8.34
CA ASP A 183 -15.69 15.03 9.33
C ASP A 183 -15.64 14.07 10.55
N ASP A 184 -16.57 14.27 11.49
CA ASP A 184 -16.67 13.43 12.71
C ASP A 184 -17.00 11.95 12.41
N LEU A 185 -17.42 11.62 11.18
CA LEU A 185 -17.69 10.26 10.72
C LEU A 185 -16.50 9.65 9.96
N GLY A 186 -15.42 10.42 9.78
CA GLY A 186 -14.23 10.00 9.04
C GLY A 186 -14.33 10.17 7.53
N VAL A 187 -15.38 10.82 7.03
CA VAL A 187 -15.60 11.06 5.59
C VAL A 187 -14.70 12.19 5.13
N ILE A 188 -13.97 11.99 4.03
CA ILE A 188 -13.17 13.03 3.38
C ILE A 188 -14.10 14.11 2.85
N THR A 189 -13.95 15.32 3.39
CA THR A 189 -14.77 16.49 3.03
C THR A 189 -14.01 17.50 2.18
N ARG A 190 -12.67 17.41 2.17
CA ARG A 190 -11.80 18.30 1.41
C ARG A 190 -10.41 17.69 1.22
N ILE A 191 -9.79 17.93 0.07
CA ILE A 191 -8.36 17.72 -0.17
C ILE A 191 -7.59 19.00 0.23
N MET A 192 -6.60 18.87 1.10
CA MET A 192 -5.75 19.96 1.59
C MET A 192 -4.60 20.27 0.64
N SER A 193 -4.09 19.26 -0.08
CA SER A 193 -3.08 19.46 -1.13
C SER A 193 -3.71 20.07 -2.37
N THR A 194 -3.07 21.08 -2.94
CA THR A 194 -3.47 21.66 -4.23
C THR A 194 -2.95 20.85 -5.42
N THR A 195 -2.06 19.89 -5.21
CA THR A 195 -1.39 19.16 -6.31
C THR A 195 -2.31 18.19 -7.04
N CYS A 196 -3.31 17.60 -6.36
CA CYS A 196 -4.21 16.63 -6.97
C CYS A 196 -4.97 17.21 -8.18
N VAL A 197 -5.42 18.46 -8.06
CA VAL A 197 -6.20 19.15 -9.10
C VAL A 197 -5.33 19.70 -10.23
N GLU A 198 -4.01 19.72 -10.07
CA GLU A 198 -3.08 20.19 -11.11
C GLU A 198 -2.81 19.09 -12.14
N CYS A 199 -2.80 17.82 -11.72
CA CYS A 199 -2.53 16.68 -12.59
C CYS A 199 -3.79 15.95 -13.08
N HIS A 200 -4.87 15.95 -12.28
CA HIS A 200 -6.13 15.33 -12.69
C HIS A 200 -7.03 16.39 -13.33
N GLU A 201 -6.93 16.52 -14.66
CA GLU A 201 -7.63 17.54 -15.47
C GLU A 201 -9.16 17.56 -15.29
N ASP A 202 -9.71 16.44 -14.84
CA ASP A 202 -11.11 16.30 -14.43
C ASP A 202 -11.38 16.86 -13.03
N PHE A 203 -10.49 17.64 -12.41
CA PHE A 203 -10.77 18.36 -11.17
C PHE A 203 -10.39 19.83 -11.31
N VAL A 204 -11.29 20.73 -10.90
CA VAL A 204 -11.04 22.18 -10.84
C VAL A 204 -11.12 22.70 -9.40
N THR A 205 -10.38 23.77 -9.12
CA THR A 205 -10.34 24.41 -7.79
C THR A 205 -11.61 25.16 -7.42
N GLU A 206 -12.49 25.47 -8.38
CA GLU A 206 -13.73 26.22 -8.15
C GLU A 206 -14.98 25.31 -8.23
N ASP A 207 -15.77 25.26 -7.14
CA ASP A 207 -17.03 24.52 -7.07
C ASP A 207 -18.12 25.12 -7.97
N THR A 208 -18.10 24.81 -9.27
CA THR A 208 -19.07 25.38 -10.23
C THR A 208 -19.79 24.35 -11.11
N THR A 209 -19.33 23.09 -11.20
CA THR A 209 -19.90 21.97 -12.00
C THR A 209 -19.55 20.59 -11.41
N GLU A 210 -19.82 19.47 -12.12
CA GLU A 210 -19.07 18.19 -11.98
C GLU A 210 -17.58 18.53 -12.19
N TYR A 211 -16.64 17.90 -11.48
CA TYR A 211 -15.17 18.17 -11.54
C TYR A 211 -14.64 19.30 -10.64
N THR A 212 -14.91 19.27 -9.34
CA THR A 212 -14.47 20.33 -8.40
C THR A 212 -13.59 19.77 -7.28
N ALA A 213 -13.02 20.62 -6.41
CA ALA A 213 -12.33 20.16 -5.21
C ALA A 213 -13.21 19.25 -4.32
N ALA A 214 -14.53 19.50 -4.30
CA ALA A 214 -15.49 18.61 -3.65
C ALA A 214 -15.66 17.27 -4.40
N ALA A 215 -15.65 17.28 -5.74
CA ALA A 215 -15.67 16.04 -6.53
C ALA A 215 -14.40 15.20 -6.34
N ALA A 216 -13.23 15.84 -6.27
CA ALA A 216 -11.96 15.17 -5.98
C ALA A 216 -11.96 14.56 -4.57
N ALA A 217 -12.49 15.28 -3.57
CA ALA A 217 -12.69 14.75 -2.22
C ALA A 217 -13.64 13.53 -2.21
N ALA A 218 -14.72 13.58 -3.00
CA ALA A 218 -15.67 12.46 -3.12
C ALA A 218 -15.04 11.24 -3.82
N GLU A 219 -14.30 11.43 -4.91
CA GLU A 219 -13.56 10.34 -5.59
C GLU A 219 -12.56 9.70 -4.63
N LEU A 220 -11.79 10.51 -3.90
CA LEU A 220 -10.81 10.00 -2.95
C LEU A 220 -11.48 9.27 -1.77
N GLN A 221 -12.68 9.70 -1.37
CA GLN A 221 -13.51 8.98 -0.39
C GLN A 221 -13.96 7.62 -0.93
N GLU A 222 -14.42 7.56 -2.18
CA GLU A 222 -14.82 6.30 -2.82
C GLU A 222 -13.65 5.32 -2.91
N GLU A 223 -12.47 5.79 -3.32
CA GLU A 223 -11.24 4.99 -3.33
C GLU A 223 -10.84 4.51 -1.93
N ALA A 224 -10.99 5.35 -0.90
CA ALA A 224 -10.70 4.98 0.48
C ALA A 224 -11.67 3.91 1.01
N GLU A 225 -12.98 4.09 0.79
CA GLU A 225 -14.01 3.11 1.19
C GLU A 225 -13.81 1.77 0.47
N GLY A 226 -13.60 1.81 -0.84
CA GLY A 226 -13.36 0.61 -1.65
C GLY A 226 -12.12 -0.15 -1.21
N TYR A 227 -11.03 0.56 -0.92
CA TYR A 227 -9.80 -0.04 -0.41
C TYR A 227 -9.96 -0.68 0.98
N HIS A 228 -10.59 0.03 1.92
CA HIS A 228 -10.76 -0.46 3.28
C HIS A 228 -11.74 -1.64 3.34
N GLU A 229 -12.85 -1.59 2.61
CA GLU A 229 -13.79 -2.73 2.53
C GLU A 229 -13.16 -3.93 1.80
N ALA A 230 -12.30 -3.69 0.80
CA ALA A 230 -11.53 -4.76 0.17
C ALA A 230 -10.52 -5.42 1.12
N LEU A 231 -9.94 -4.66 2.06
CA LEU A 231 -9.12 -5.25 3.13
C LEU A 231 -9.97 -6.06 4.12
N GLU A 232 -11.17 -5.60 4.46
CA GLU A 232 -12.11 -6.36 5.31
C GLU A 232 -12.50 -7.69 4.65
N LEU A 233 -12.73 -7.70 3.33
CA LEU A 233 -12.91 -8.93 2.56
C LEU A 233 -11.70 -9.86 2.66
N LEU A 234 -10.48 -9.34 2.43
CA LEU A 234 -9.27 -10.15 2.55
C LEU A 234 -9.06 -10.70 3.97
N GLU A 235 -9.38 -9.92 5.01
CA GLU A 235 -9.34 -10.38 6.40
C GLU A 235 -10.32 -11.54 6.63
N ALA A 236 -11.51 -11.46 6.05
CA ALA A 236 -12.52 -12.52 6.15
C ALA A 236 -12.05 -13.82 5.47
N GLU A 237 -11.47 -13.74 4.28
CA GLU A 237 -10.90 -14.90 3.57
C GLU A 237 -9.76 -15.54 4.37
N LEU A 238 -8.86 -14.73 4.96
CA LEU A 238 -7.82 -15.23 5.85
C LEU A 238 -8.42 -15.93 7.09
N ALA A 239 -9.49 -15.37 7.66
CA ALA A 239 -10.18 -15.96 8.81
C ALA A 239 -10.87 -17.28 8.48
N ASP A 240 -11.42 -17.43 7.27
CA ASP A 240 -12.01 -18.68 6.77
C ASP A 240 -10.95 -19.78 6.57
N ASP A 241 -9.73 -19.38 6.24
CA ASP A 241 -8.53 -20.23 6.28
C ASP A 241 -7.99 -20.50 7.70
N GLY A 242 -8.62 -19.92 8.72
CA GLY A 242 -8.28 -20.08 10.13
C GLY A 242 -7.15 -19.17 10.61
N LEU A 243 -6.78 -18.15 9.84
CA LEU A 243 -5.77 -17.14 10.18
C LEU A 243 -6.47 -15.85 10.65
N VAL A 244 -6.38 -15.58 11.95
CA VAL A 244 -7.08 -14.44 12.56
C VAL A 244 -6.10 -13.31 12.83
N PHE A 245 -6.36 -12.13 12.26
CA PHE A 245 -5.59 -10.93 12.53
C PHE A 245 -5.82 -10.43 13.96
N THR A 246 -4.75 -9.97 14.62
CA THR A 246 -4.74 -9.59 16.04
C THR A 246 -4.43 -8.11 16.28
N GLY A 247 -4.20 -7.32 15.23
CA GLY A 247 -3.87 -5.88 15.32
C GLY A 247 -2.54 -5.54 15.98
N SER A 248 -1.81 -6.54 16.48
CA SER A 248 -0.57 -6.38 17.21
C SER A 248 0.29 -7.63 17.05
N TYR A 249 1.62 -7.46 17.06
CA TYR A 249 2.58 -8.55 16.94
C TYR A 249 2.20 -9.74 17.84
N PRO A 250 2.11 -10.97 17.31
CA PRO A 250 2.59 -11.46 16.00
C PRO A 250 1.67 -11.22 14.79
N TYR A 251 0.70 -10.32 14.90
CA TYR A 251 -0.29 -9.89 13.91
C TYR A 251 -1.29 -10.95 13.47
N PHE A 252 -0.92 -12.22 13.47
CA PHE A 252 -1.81 -13.31 13.18
C PHE A 252 -1.73 -14.39 14.26
N SER A 253 -2.85 -15.07 14.43
CA SER A 253 -2.99 -16.26 15.26
C SER A 253 -3.83 -17.30 14.53
N GLY A 254 -3.83 -18.55 15.01
CA GLY A 254 -4.71 -19.59 14.48
C GLY A 254 -3.98 -20.71 13.75
N ALA A 255 -4.45 -21.05 12.55
CA ALA A 255 -4.00 -22.16 11.74
C ALA A 255 -2.56 -21.97 11.21
N SER A 256 -2.02 -22.99 10.56
CA SER A 256 -0.74 -22.87 9.85
C SER A 256 -0.90 -22.05 8.58
N TRP A 257 0.19 -21.46 8.09
CA TRP A 257 0.24 -20.79 6.80
C TRP A 257 -0.10 -21.69 5.61
N VAL A 258 -0.11 -23.02 5.77
CA VAL A 258 -0.41 -24.07 4.76
C VAL A 258 0.44 -24.04 3.48
N ASP A 259 0.54 -22.90 2.81
CA ASP A 259 1.35 -22.66 1.62
C ASP A 259 1.87 -21.21 1.56
N GLU A 260 2.81 -20.97 0.64
CA GLU A 260 3.46 -19.67 0.48
C GLU A 260 2.50 -18.58 0.00
N GLY A 261 1.50 -18.91 -0.81
CA GLY A 261 0.49 -17.95 -1.25
C GLY A 261 -0.35 -17.47 -0.07
N THR A 262 -0.78 -18.37 0.81
CA THR A 262 -1.56 -18.01 2.00
C THR A 262 -0.72 -17.17 2.99
N PHE A 263 0.58 -17.46 3.13
CA PHE A 263 1.51 -16.57 3.83
C PHE A 263 1.63 -15.19 3.16
N GLY A 264 1.73 -15.17 1.83
CA GLY A 264 1.77 -13.95 1.01
C GLY A 264 0.50 -13.10 1.14
N ALA A 265 -0.68 -13.73 1.22
CA ALA A 265 -1.95 -13.05 1.48
C ALA A 265 -1.96 -12.40 2.87
N GLY A 266 -1.52 -13.13 3.90
CA GLY A 266 -1.36 -12.58 5.25
C GLY A 266 -0.37 -11.41 5.29
N HIS A 267 0.72 -11.50 4.50
CA HIS A 267 1.68 -10.41 4.35
C HIS A 267 1.07 -9.18 3.71
N ASN A 268 0.41 -9.36 2.56
CA ASN A 268 -0.26 -8.28 1.84
C ASN A 268 -1.30 -7.58 2.72
N PHE A 269 -2.12 -8.35 3.45
CA PHE A 269 -3.05 -7.79 4.42
C PHE A 269 -2.32 -6.97 5.50
N ASN A 270 -1.32 -7.55 6.16
CA ASN A 270 -0.63 -6.87 7.26
C ASN A 270 0.08 -5.59 6.80
N TYR A 271 0.74 -5.63 5.65
CA TYR A 271 1.39 -4.46 5.05
C TYR A 271 0.36 -3.39 4.71
N LEU A 272 -0.69 -3.72 3.95
CA LEU A 272 -1.68 -2.75 3.48
C LEU A 272 -2.56 -2.21 4.61
N HIS A 273 -2.91 -3.03 5.60
CA HIS A 273 -3.58 -2.57 6.83
C HIS A 273 -2.76 -1.48 7.56
N HIS A 274 -1.44 -1.59 7.51
CA HIS A 274 -0.50 -0.61 8.09
C HIS A 274 -0.04 0.45 7.10
N GLU A 275 -0.61 0.48 5.90
CA GLU A 275 -0.51 1.54 4.92
C GLU A 275 -1.92 2.01 4.53
N PRO A 276 -2.57 2.80 5.39
CA PRO A 276 -3.94 3.24 5.20
C PRO A 276 -4.12 4.18 4.00
N GLY A 277 -3.05 4.76 3.44
CA GLY A 277 -3.06 5.65 2.27
C GLY A 277 -2.75 4.96 0.95
N ALA A 278 -2.63 3.61 0.91
CA ALA A 278 -2.24 2.89 -0.32
C ALA A 278 -3.16 3.17 -1.53
N TYR A 279 -4.45 3.45 -1.27
CA TYR A 279 -5.43 3.84 -2.28
C TYR A 279 -5.09 5.15 -2.99
N ALA A 280 -4.29 6.02 -2.37
CA ALA A 280 -3.78 7.24 -2.98
C ALA A 280 -2.35 7.04 -3.50
N HIS A 281 -1.50 6.35 -2.74
CA HIS A 281 -0.07 6.20 -3.06
C HIS A 281 0.18 5.36 -4.32
N ASN A 282 -0.46 4.20 -4.45
CA ASN A 282 -0.46 3.39 -5.68
C ASN A 282 -1.67 2.45 -5.70
N ARG A 283 -2.83 3.00 -6.10
CA ARG A 283 -4.11 2.28 -6.05
C ARG A 283 -4.09 0.97 -6.84
N TYR A 284 -3.39 0.91 -7.98
CA TYR A 284 -3.36 -0.29 -8.81
C TYR A 284 -2.52 -1.39 -8.18
N TYR A 285 -1.38 -1.04 -7.59
CA TYR A 285 -0.57 -2.00 -6.87
C TYR A 285 -1.33 -2.60 -5.68
N ALA A 286 -1.89 -1.75 -4.81
CA ALA A 286 -2.67 -2.18 -3.66
C ALA A 286 -3.87 -3.05 -4.07
N LYS A 287 -4.63 -2.62 -5.09
CA LYS A 287 -5.78 -3.35 -5.61
C LYS A 287 -5.39 -4.73 -6.14
N ARG A 288 -4.30 -4.85 -6.90
CA ARG A 288 -3.83 -6.14 -7.43
C ARG A 288 -3.35 -7.07 -6.33
N LEU A 289 -2.64 -6.56 -5.32
CA LEU A 289 -2.21 -7.37 -4.18
C LEU A 289 -3.41 -7.93 -3.41
N ILE A 290 -4.42 -7.11 -3.13
CA ILE A 290 -5.64 -7.57 -2.44
C ILE A 290 -6.39 -8.57 -3.32
N PHE A 291 -6.61 -8.26 -4.60
CA PHE A 291 -7.30 -9.14 -5.55
C PHE A 291 -6.64 -10.51 -5.62
N ASP A 292 -5.34 -10.56 -5.93
CA ASP A 292 -4.61 -11.81 -6.14
C ASP A 292 -4.50 -12.62 -4.84
N SER A 293 -4.53 -11.94 -3.68
CA SER A 293 -4.61 -12.61 -2.38
C SER A 293 -5.97 -13.28 -2.15
N ILE A 294 -7.07 -12.62 -2.51
CA ILE A 294 -8.42 -13.19 -2.41
C ILE A 294 -8.60 -14.35 -3.42
N ASP A 295 -8.17 -14.16 -4.68
CA ASP A 295 -8.18 -15.20 -5.74
C ASP A 295 -7.45 -16.46 -5.27
N TRP A 296 -6.24 -16.30 -4.72
CA TRP A 296 -5.50 -17.41 -4.13
C TRP A 296 -6.24 -18.05 -2.95
N LEU A 297 -6.78 -17.26 -2.01
CA LEU A 297 -7.39 -17.80 -0.80
C LEU A 297 -8.66 -18.61 -1.10
N ASP A 298 -9.48 -18.18 -2.07
CA ASP A 298 -10.75 -18.85 -2.44
C ASP A 298 -10.55 -20.32 -2.81
N ASN A 299 -9.56 -20.60 -3.67
CA ASN A 299 -9.46 -21.94 -4.26
C ASN A 299 -8.02 -22.46 -4.49
N LYS A 300 -7.00 -21.75 -3.98
CA LYS A 300 -5.57 -22.05 -4.14
C LYS A 300 -5.13 -22.10 -5.60
N SER A 301 -5.78 -21.29 -6.44
CA SER A 301 -5.43 -21.03 -7.83
C SER A 301 -5.45 -19.52 -8.08
N LEU A 302 -4.86 -19.10 -9.19
CA LEU A 302 -4.96 -17.73 -9.70
C LEU A 302 -5.74 -17.80 -11.00
N ASP A 303 -7.07 -17.77 -10.92
CA ASP A 303 -7.93 -17.85 -12.10
C ASP A 303 -8.39 -16.48 -12.62
N GLY A 304 -8.10 -15.41 -11.87
CA GLY A 304 -8.36 -14.04 -12.27
C GLY A 304 -9.80 -13.59 -12.00
N GLU A 305 -10.57 -14.37 -11.24
CA GLU A 305 -11.94 -14.06 -10.83
C GLU A 305 -12.09 -14.14 -9.30
N ILE A 306 -12.78 -13.16 -8.71
CA ILE A 306 -13.20 -13.22 -7.30
C ILE A 306 -14.71 -12.95 -7.22
N THR A 307 -15.37 -13.57 -6.26
CA THR A 307 -16.81 -13.34 -6.01
C THR A 307 -16.97 -12.36 -4.86
N ILE A 308 -17.68 -11.26 -5.09
CA ILE A 308 -17.95 -10.21 -4.10
C ILE A 308 -19.45 -10.00 -3.98
N ASP A 309 -20.04 -10.33 -2.83
CA ASP A 309 -21.44 -10.02 -2.58
C ASP A 309 -21.63 -8.49 -2.42
N GLU A 310 -22.09 -7.81 -3.47
CA GLU A 310 -22.36 -6.36 -3.50
C GLU A 310 -23.37 -5.93 -2.42
N THR A 311 -24.24 -6.83 -1.96
CA THR A 311 -25.21 -6.49 -0.90
C THR A 311 -24.57 -6.40 0.48
N VAL A 312 -23.39 -7.02 0.64
CA VAL A 312 -22.60 -7.02 1.88
C VAL A 312 -21.42 -6.07 1.77
N ASN A 313 -20.73 -6.04 0.62
CA ASN A 313 -19.52 -5.28 0.37
C ASN A 313 -19.66 -4.41 -0.90
N PRO A 314 -20.53 -3.39 -0.89
CA PRO A 314 -20.83 -2.57 -2.08
C PRO A 314 -19.64 -1.72 -2.54
N HIS A 315 -18.81 -1.21 -1.64
CA HIS A 315 -17.68 -0.36 -1.98
C HIS A 315 -16.54 -1.16 -2.62
N ALA A 316 -16.22 -2.34 -2.09
CA ALA A 316 -15.26 -3.27 -2.67
C ALA A 316 -15.75 -3.80 -4.03
N ALA A 317 -17.05 -4.12 -4.15
CA ALA A 317 -17.65 -4.51 -5.43
C ALA A 317 -17.49 -3.41 -6.48
N ALA A 318 -17.79 -2.16 -6.14
CA ALA A 318 -17.56 -1.01 -7.04
C ALA A 318 -16.07 -0.82 -7.37
N TRP A 319 -15.20 -0.90 -6.37
CA TRP A 319 -13.75 -0.70 -6.51
C TRP A 319 -13.08 -1.74 -7.41
N PHE A 320 -13.48 -3.01 -7.28
CA PHE A 320 -13.04 -4.10 -8.15
C PHE A 320 -13.86 -4.23 -9.45
N ARG A 321 -14.91 -3.41 -9.61
CA ARG A 321 -15.82 -3.42 -10.77
C ARG A 321 -16.48 -4.79 -10.98
N ALA A 322 -17.02 -5.36 -9.89
CA ALA A 322 -17.79 -6.58 -9.94
C ALA A 322 -19.03 -6.42 -10.84
N ASP A 323 -19.39 -7.46 -11.59
CA ASP A 323 -20.63 -7.48 -12.37
C ASP A 323 -21.85 -7.57 -11.43
N GLU A 324 -22.77 -6.61 -11.53
CA GLU A 324 -23.98 -6.50 -10.69
C GLU A 324 -24.90 -7.74 -10.73
N THR A 325 -24.77 -8.59 -11.78
CA THR A 325 -25.61 -9.79 -11.92
C THR A 325 -24.92 -11.04 -11.41
N SER A 326 -23.62 -11.20 -11.67
CA SER A 326 -22.87 -12.39 -11.28
C SER A 326 -22.06 -12.24 -10.01
N ASN A 327 -21.90 -11.03 -9.47
CA ASN A 327 -21.02 -10.69 -8.36
C ASN A 327 -19.54 -11.02 -8.63
N ILE A 328 -19.15 -11.19 -9.90
CA ILE A 328 -17.78 -11.56 -10.28
C ILE A 328 -17.01 -10.29 -10.61
N ALA A 329 -15.87 -10.09 -9.95
CA ALA A 329 -14.86 -9.13 -10.35
C ALA A 329 -13.71 -9.84 -11.07
N THR A 330 -13.10 -9.15 -12.03
CA THR A 330 -11.93 -9.64 -12.76
C THR A 330 -10.70 -8.83 -12.40
N ARG A 331 -9.52 -9.43 -12.54
CA ARG A 331 -8.25 -8.81 -12.16
C ARG A 331 -8.02 -7.44 -12.85
N PRO A 332 -7.64 -6.36 -12.12
CA PRO A 332 -7.53 -4.98 -12.63
C PRO A 332 -6.20 -4.51 -13.26
#